data_AF-A0A7C6X2Q9-F1
#
_entry.id   AF-A0A7C6X2Q9-F1
#
_cell.length_a   1.000
_cell.length_b   1.000
_cell.length_c   1.000
_cell.angle_alpha   90.00
_cell.angle_beta   90.00
_cell.angle_gamma   90.00
#
_symmetry.space_group_name_H-M   'P 1'
#
loop_
_entity.id
_entity.type
_entity.pdbx_description
1 polymer ?
#
loop_
_entity_poly.entity_id
_entity_poly.type
_entity_poly.pdbx_seq_one_letter_code
_entity_poly.pdbx_strand_id
1 'polypeptide(L)'
;MLEDIVIIGIVMAVTEIIKHLLKKWIKDELVTQIIPLIVLILAGCLNVANAKIFAPDTPATQALAQGLTLGAIAGGVYSMGKAALG
;
A
#
# COMPACT_ATOMS: atom_id res chain seq x y z
N MET A 1 14.42 -10.44 3.92
CA MET A 1 13.21 -9.68 3.51
C MET A 1 13.64 -8.30 3.08
N LEU A 2 12.93 -7.69 2.13
CA LEU A 2 13.05 -6.26 1.89
C LEU A 2 12.72 -5.49 3.17
N GLU A 3 13.43 -4.38 3.39
CA GLU A 3 13.15 -3.46 4.50
C GLU A 3 11.77 -2.82 4.33
N ASP A 4 11.10 -2.56 5.45
CA ASP A 4 9.75 -1.98 5.48
C ASP A 4 9.65 -0.67 4.68
N ILE A 5 10.70 0.15 4.73
CA ILE A 5 10.76 1.43 4.01
C ILE A 5 10.75 1.24 2.49
N VAL A 6 11.37 0.15 2.00
CA VAL A 6 11.38 -0.20 0.57
C VAL A 6 9.99 -0.66 0.14
N ILE A 7 9.32 -1.47 0.95
CA ILE A 7 7.94 -1.92 0.69
C ILE A 7 6.99 -0.72 0.64
N ILE A 8 7.09 0.19 1.61
CA ILE A 8 6.28 1.43 1.63
C ILE A 8 6.56 2.27 0.38
N GLY A 9 7.83 2.47 0.01
CA GLY A 9 8.19 3.23 -1.19
C GLY A 9 7.60 2.65 -2.48
N ILE A 10 7.65 1.32 -2.64
CA ILE A 10 7.05 0.62 -3.79
C ILE A 10 5.52 0.78 -3.77
N VAL A 11 4.87 0.56 -2.62
CA VAL A 11 3.42 0.71 -2.48
C VAL A 11 2.98 2.12 -2.87
N MET A 12 3.70 3.16 -2.44
CA MET A 12 3.39 4.55 -2.79
C MET A 12 3.55 4.83 -4.28
N ALA A 13 4.64 4.38 -4.89
CA ALA A 13 4.87 4.55 -6.33
C ALA A 13 3.78 3.87 -7.16
N VAL A 14 3.43 2.62 -6.83
CA VAL A 14 2.38 1.86 -7.51
C VAL A 14 1.00 2.51 -7.28
N THR A 15 0.74 3.01 -6.07
CA THR A 15 -0.51 3.69 -5.74
C THR A 15 -0.72 4.93 -6.60
N GLU A 16 0.30 5.77 -6.81
CA GLU A 16 0.17 6.96 -7.68
C GLU A 16 -0.05 6.59 -9.15
N ILE A 17 0.56 5.52 -9.65
CA ILE A 17 0.29 5.00 -11.00
C ILE A 17 -1.18 4.57 -11.11
N ILE A 18 -1.67 3.77 -10.16
CA ILE A 18 -3.05 3.29 -10.12
C ILE A 18 -4.03 4.47 -10.03
N LYS A 19 -3.75 5.45 -9.18
CA LYS A 19 -4.53 6.68 -9.05
C LYS A 19 -4.65 7.42 -10.38
N HIS A 20 -3.53 7.63 -11.07
CA HIS A 20 -3.53 8.31 -12.37
C HIS A 20 -4.34 7.55 -13.43
N LEU A 21 -4.29 6.22 -13.40
CA LEU A 21 -5.11 5.39 -14.28
C LEU A 21 -6.59 5.49 -13.91
N LEU A 22 -6.95 5.33 -12.63
CA LEU A 22 -8.35 5.33 -12.17
C LEU A 22 -9.07 6.65 -12.42
N LYS A 23 -8.37 7.79 -12.32
CA LYS A 23 -8.93 9.12 -12.67
C LYS A 23 -9.43 9.21 -14.11
N LYS A 24 -9.00 8.32 -15.02
CA LYS A 24 -9.51 8.26 -16.40
C LYS A 24 -10.87 7.56 -16.50
N TRP A 25 -11.25 6.76 -15.51
CA TRP A 25 -12.43 5.88 -15.57
C TRP A 25 -13.52 6.26 -14.57
N ILE A 26 -13.16 6.85 -13.43
CA ILE A 26 -14.09 7.17 -12.33
C ILE A 26 -13.86 8.57 -11.76
N LYS A 27 -14.87 9.08 -11.05
CA LYS A 27 -14.86 10.42 -10.42
C LYS A 27 -13.72 10.56 -9.40
N ASP A 28 -13.10 11.73 -9.35
CA ASP A 28 -11.93 12.00 -8.50
C ASP A 28 -12.20 11.83 -6.98
N GLU A 29 -13.44 12.11 -6.56
CA GLU A 29 -13.91 11.88 -5.18
C GLU A 29 -13.85 10.39 -4.82
N LEU A 30 -14.37 9.52 -5.71
CA LEU A 30 -14.33 8.08 -5.52
C LEU A 30 -12.90 7.56 -5.53
N VAL A 31 -12.05 8.05 -6.45
CA VAL A 31 -10.62 7.68 -6.47
C VAL A 31 -9.99 8.00 -5.12
N THR A 32 -10.19 9.21 -4.59
CA THR A 32 -9.60 9.60 -3.31
C THR A 32 -10.05 8.71 -2.16
N GLN A 33 -11.31 8.27 -2.15
CA GLN A 33 -11.85 7.39 -1.10
C GLN A 33 -11.30 5.96 -1.15
N ILE A 34 -11.00 5.44 -2.35
CA ILE A 34 -10.51 4.05 -2.50
C ILE A 34 -9.00 3.92 -2.39
N ILE A 35 -8.24 5.02 -2.53
CA ILE A 35 -6.77 4.98 -2.46
C ILE A 35 -6.23 4.37 -1.16
N PRO A 36 -6.73 4.72 0.04
CA PRO A 36 -6.30 4.08 1.28
C PRO A 36 -6.53 2.55 1.28
N LEU A 37 -7.62 2.07 0.67
CA LEU A 37 -7.89 0.64 0.53
C LEU A 37 -6.91 -0.01 -0.45
N ILE A 38 -6.56 0.66 -1.54
CA ILE A 38 -5.56 0.20 -2.51
C ILE A 38 -4.19 0.07 -1.83
N VAL A 39 -3.78 1.07 -1.06
CA VAL A 39 -2.51 1.06 -0.30
C VAL A 39 -2.48 -0.14 0.67
N LEU A 40 -3.57 -0.36 1.41
CA LEU A 40 -3.69 -1.47 2.37
C LEU A 40 -3.54 -2.83 1.68
N ILE A 41 -4.27 -3.03 0.57
CA ILE A 41 -4.25 -4.28 -0.21
C ILE A 41 -2.86 -4.50 -0.81
N LEU A 42 -2.27 -3.48 -1.42
CA LEU A 42 -0.94 -3.58 -2.03
C LEU A 42 0.12 -3.93 -1.00
N ALA A 43 0.12 -3.28 0.17
CA ALA A 43 1.09 -3.56 1.22
C ALA A 43 0.95 -5.00 1.75
N GLY A 44 -0.29 -5.46 1.96
CA GLY A 44 -0.57 -6.85 2.35
C GLY A 44 -0.05 -7.85 1.31
N CYS A 45 -0.43 -7.68 0.04
CA CYS A 45 -0.02 -8.58 -1.04
C CYS A 45 1.50 -8.58 -1.26
N LEU A 46 2.11 -7.38 -1.28
CA LEU A 46 3.55 -7.24 -1.50
C LEU A 46 4.35 -7.83 -0.34
N ASN A 47 3.90 -7.66 0.90
CA ASN A 47 4.60 -8.24 2.05
C ASN A 47 4.49 -9.77 2.10
N VAL A 48 3.34 -10.34 1.72
CA VAL A 48 3.21 -11.80 1.57
C VAL A 48 4.15 -12.32 0.46
N ALA A 49 4.22 -11.62 -0.67
CA ALA A 49 5.15 -11.97 -1.74
C ALA A 49 6.62 -11.86 -1.30
N ASN A 50 6.98 -10.81 -0.56
CA ASN A 50 8.30 -10.60 0.02
C ASN A 50 8.67 -11.71 1.00
N ALA A 51 7.77 -12.07 1.91
CA ALA A 51 7.97 -13.18 2.85
C ALA A 51 8.16 -14.51 2.11
N LYS A 52 7.34 -14.80 1.08
CA LYS A 52 7.47 -16.03 0.30
C LYS A 52 8.83 -16.17 -0.41
N ILE A 53 9.43 -15.06 -0.84
CA ILE A 53 10.72 -15.06 -1.56
C ILE A 53 11.91 -15.07 -0.58
N PHE A 54 11.84 -14.27 0.49
CA PHE A 54 13.00 -13.96 1.34
C PHE A 54 12.93 -14.52 2.76
N ALA A 55 11.79 -15.07 3.19
CA ALA A 55 11.57 -15.66 4.52
C ALA A 55 10.47 -16.75 4.46
N PRO A 56 10.69 -17.84 3.69
CA PRO A 56 9.66 -18.83 3.36
C PRO A 56 9.05 -19.55 4.57
N ASP A 57 9.75 -19.56 5.70
CA ASP A 57 9.26 -20.14 6.96
C ASP A 57 8.21 -19.25 7.66
N THR A 58 8.03 -18.00 7.21
CA THR A 58 7.04 -17.08 7.76
C THR A 58 5.62 -17.49 7.32
N PRO A 59 4.69 -17.73 8.25
CA PRO A 59 3.31 -18.01 7.88
C PRO A 59 2.69 -16.86 7.08
N ALA A 60 1.96 -17.20 6.00
CA ALA A 60 1.34 -16.22 5.13
C ALA A 60 0.38 -15.26 5.87
N THR A 61 -0.29 -15.74 6.92
CA THR A 61 -1.17 -14.94 7.77
C THR A 61 -0.40 -13.89 8.56
N GLN A 62 0.79 -14.23 9.07
CA GLN A 62 1.66 -13.30 9.79
C GLN A 62 2.25 -12.25 8.85
N ALA A 63 2.72 -12.67 7.66
CA ALA A 63 3.21 -11.76 6.63
C ALA A 63 2.10 -10.81 6.15
N LEU A 64 0.86 -11.31 5.98
CA LEU A 64 -0.29 -10.48 5.63
C LEU A 64 -0.58 -9.46 6.72
N ALA A 65 -0.62 -9.88 8.00
CA ALA A 65 -0.88 -8.97 9.12
C ALA A 65 0.16 -7.83 9.18
N GLN A 66 1.44 -8.16 9.05
CA GLN A 66 2.52 -7.16 8.99
C GLN A 66 2.35 -6.21 7.79
N GLY A 67 2.04 -6.75 6.61
CA GLY A 67 1.81 -5.95 5.41
C GLY A 67 0.62 -5.00 5.55
N LEU A 68 -0.48 -5.45 6.16
CA LEU A 68 -1.63 -4.61 6.45
C LEU A 68 -1.28 -3.51 7.46
N THR A 69 -0.46 -3.80 8.48
CA THR A 69 0.05 -2.79 9.42
C THR A 69 0.88 -1.72 8.68
N LEU A 70 1.81 -2.13 7.81
CA LEU A 70 2.59 -1.21 6.98
C LEU A 70 1.67 -0.39 6.06
N GLY A 71 0.68 -1.02 5.45
CA GLY A 71 -0.32 -0.36 4.61
C GLY A 71 -1.16 0.67 5.36
N ALA A 72 -1.56 0.37 6.60
CA ALA A 72 -2.30 1.31 7.44
C ALA A 72 -1.45 2.52 7.82
N ILE A 73 -0.18 2.31 8.16
CA ILE A 73 0.78 3.40 8.43
C ILE A 73 0.97 4.25 7.18
N ALA A 74 1.27 3.62 6.03
CA ALA A 74 1.49 4.32 4.78
C ALA A 74 0.24 5.09 4.30
N GLY A 75 -0.95 4.48 4.41
CA GLY A 75 -2.22 5.11 4.04
C GLY A 75 -2.60 6.27 4.96
N GLY A 76 -2.28 6.17 6.25
CA GLY A 76 -2.41 7.25 7.22
C GLY A 76 -1.48 8.43 6.87
N VAL A 77 -0.19 8.16 6.67
CA VAL A 77 0.79 9.17 6.27
C VAL A 77 0.42 9.83 4.94
N TYR A 78 -0.04 9.04 3.95
CA TYR A 78 -0.54 9.56 2.68
C TYR A 78 -1.69 10.55 2.87
N SER A 79 -2.69 10.16 3.65
CA SER A 79 -3.89 10.97 3.87
C SER A 79 -3.57 12.26 4.63
N MET A 80 -2.70 12.18 5.64
CA MET A 80 -2.20 13.35 6.36
C MET A 80 -1.40 14.29 5.46
N GLY A 81 -0.51 13.75 4.62
CA GLY A 81 0.27 14.54 3.67
C GLY A 81 -0.62 15.27 2.66
N LYS A 82 -1.64 14.59 2.12
CA LYS A 82 -2.62 15.22 1.21
C LYS A 82 -3.41 16.33 1.92
N ALA A 83 -3.88 16.09 3.15
CA ALA A 83 -4.61 17.10 3.90
C ALA A 83 -3.76 18.35 4.21
N ALA A 84 -2.45 18.19 4.39
CA ALA A 84 -1.53 19.29 4.66
C ALA A 84 -1.14 20.11 3.40
N LEU A 85 -1.16 19.50 2.22
CA LEU A 85 -0.70 20.11 0.96
C LEU A 85 -1.81 20.80 0.15
N GLY A 86 -3.09 20.60 0.53
CA GLY A 86 -4.26 21.12 -0.21
C GLY A 86 -4.56 20.32 -1.48
#